data_AF-A0A662UVB1-F1
#
_entry.id   AF-A0A662UVB1-F1
#
_cell.length_a   1.000
_cell.length_b   1.000
_cell.length_c   1.000
_cell.angle_alpha   90.00
_cell.angle_beta   90.00
_cell.angle_gamma   90.00
#
_symmetry.space_group_name_H-M   'P 1'
#
loop_
_entity.id
_entity.type
_entity.pdbx_description
1 polymer ?
#
loop_
_entity_poly.entity_id
_entity_poly.type
_entity_poly.pdbx_seq_one_letter_code
_entity_poly.pdbx_strand_id
1 'polypeptide(L)'
;MEIMDREIIIYAILLTIVIISFILIGETRPDVYLSISILIYFIYTSISRNIRLRAKLTVLDISLLTVFSVIVVYRILTILEWI
;
A
#
# COMPACT_ATOMS: atom_id res chain seq x y z
N MET A 1 15.21 -21.35 -3.03
CA MET A 1 14.33 -20.17 -3.15
C MET A 1 15.21 -18.97 -2.91
N GLU A 2 15.35 -18.07 -3.88
CA GLU A 2 16.17 -16.88 -3.68
C GLU A 2 15.54 -16.02 -2.57
N ILE A 3 16.35 -15.27 -1.83
CA ILE A 3 15.89 -14.42 -0.73
C ILE A 3 14.77 -13.47 -1.21
N MET A 4 14.86 -13.01 -2.45
CA MET A 4 13.89 -12.13 -3.10
C MET A 4 12.53 -12.80 -3.33
N ASP A 5 12.50 -14.08 -3.75
CA ASP A 5 11.24 -14.82 -3.94
C ASP A 5 10.46 -14.95 -2.63
N ARG A 6 11.18 -15.25 -1.54
CA ARG A 6 10.60 -15.36 -0.20
C ARG A 6 10.01 -14.04 0.24
N GLU A 7 10.68 -12.93 -0.04
CA GLU A 7 10.19 -11.61 0.32
C GLU A 7 8.91 -11.25 -0.44
N ILE A 8 8.87 -11.49 -1.75
CA ILE A 8 7.67 -11.26 -2.57
C ILE A 8 6.49 -12.11 -2.08
N ILE A 9 6.73 -13.36 -1.73
CA ILE A 9 5.68 -14.26 -1.20
C ILE A 9 5.13 -13.73 0.14
N ILE A 10 6.00 -13.30 1.06
CA ILE A 10 5.56 -12.72 2.35
C ILE A 10 4.72 -11.47 2.10
N TYR A 11 5.15 -10.59 1.20
CA TYR A 11 4.39 -9.40 0.83
C TYR A 11 3.00 -9.76 0.28
N ALA A 12 2.92 -10.71 -0.65
CA ALA A 12 1.66 -11.15 -1.24
C ALA A 12 0.70 -11.75 -0.18
N ILE A 13 1.22 -12.54 0.76
CA ILE A 13 0.42 -13.10 1.86
C ILE A 13 -0.13 -11.98 2.75
N LEU A 14 0.71 -11.02 3.15
CA LEU A 14 0.28 -9.89 3.96
C LEU A 14 -0.82 -9.07 3.28
N LEU A 15 -0.64 -8.76 2.00
CA LEU A 15 -1.64 -8.04 1.20
C LEU A 15 -2.96 -8.81 1.14
N THR A 16 -2.89 -10.13 0.92
CA THR A 16 -4.07 -10.99 0.84
C THR A 16 -4.83 -11.03 2.16
N ILE A 17 -4.13 -11.18 3.29
CA ILE A 17 -4.74 -11.18 4.63
C ILE A 17 -5.49 -9.88 4.89
N VAL A 18 -4.91 -8.73 4.53
CA VAL A 18 -5.55 -7.43 4.74
C VAL A 18 -6.77 -7.27 3.85
N ILE A 19 -6.70 -7.65 2.57
CA ILE A 19 -7.84 -7.59 1.66
C ILE A 19 -8.99 -8.46 2.16
N ILE A 20 -8.71 -9.71 2.57
CA ILE A 20 -9.73 -10.60 3.15
C ILE A 20 -10.34 -9.98 4.40
N SER A 21 -9.52 -9.39 5.28
CA SER A 21 -9.99 -8.74 6.50
C SER A 21 -10.95 -7.58 6.20
N PHE A 22 -10.67 -6.78 5.17
CA PHE A 22 -11.54 -5.67 4.77
C PHE A 22 -12.85 -6.15 4.15
N ILE A 23 -12.80 -7.22 3.34
CA ILE A 23 -14.00 -7.85 2.79
C ILE A 23 -14.89 -8.37 3.92
N LEU A 24 -14.30 -9.00 4.95
CA LEU A 24 -15.03 -9.52 6.11
C LEU A 24 -15.67 -8.41 6.96
N ILE A 25 -15.06 -7.23 7.02
CA ILE A 25 -15.62 -6.04 7.69
C ILE A 25 -16.72 -5.38 6.82
N GLY A 26 -16.90 -5.82 5.58
CA GLY A 26 -17.86 -5.25 4.64
C GLY A 26 -17.42 -3.90 4.07
N GLU A 27 -16.12 -3.61 4.09
CA GLU A 27 -15.59 -2.40 3.46
C GLU A 27 -15.76 -2.52 1.94
N THR A 28 -16.38 -1.52 1.32
CA THR A 28 -16.69 -1.51 -0.12
C THR A 28 -15.97 -0.39 -0.86
N ARG A 29 -15.38 0.56 -0.13
CA ARG A 29 -14.82 1.78 -0.69
C ARG A 29 -13.44 1.50 -1.29
N PRO A 30 -13.27 1.58 -2.61
CA PRO A 30 -12.05 1.14 -3.29
C PRO A 30 -10.82 1.97 -2.91
N ASP A 31 -11.01 3.23 -2.57
CA ASP A 31 -9.93 4.13 -2.16
C ASP A 31 -9.29 3.72 -0.82
N VAL A 32 -10.03 3.04 0.07
CA VAL A 32 -9.51 2.50 1.33
C VAL A 32 -8.62 1.28 1.06
N TYR A 33 -9.05 0.39 0.17
CA TYR A 33 -8.24 -0.75 -0.29
C TYR A 33 -6.95 -0.30 -0.97
N LEU A 34 -7.03 0.76 -1.79
CA LEU A 34 -5.87 1.30 -2.48
C LEU A 34 -4.90 1.96 -1.48
N SER A 35 -5.42 2.72 -0.53
CA SER A 35 -4.63 3.35 0.55
C SER A 35 -3.89 2.32 1.41
N ILE A 36 -4.58 1.26 1.84
CA ILE A 36 -3.94 0.24 2.68
C ILE A 36 -2.91 -0.58 1.91
N SER A 37 -3.14 -0.84 0.62
CA SER A 37 -2.18 -1.53 -0.25
C SER A 37 -0.89 -0.72 -0.41
N ILE A 38 -1.01 0.60 -0.63
CA ILE A 38 0.14 1.51 -0.67
C ILE A 38 0.86 1.54 0.68
N LEU A 39 0.12 1.57 1.79
CA LEU A 39 0.72 1.56 3.13
C LEU A 39 1.51 0.27 3.40
N ILE A 40 0.96 -0.89 3.03
CA ILE A 40 1.63 -2.19 3.16
C ILE A 40 2.92 -2.21 2.33
N TYR A 41 2.90 -1.66 1.11
CA TYR A 41 4.10 -1.51 0.29
C TYR A 41 5.20 -0.73 1.03
N PHE A 42 4.89 0.44 1.61
CA PHE A 42 5.88 1.24 2.33
C PHE A 42 6.37 0.59 3.62
N ILE A 43 5.47 -0.04 4.39
CA ILE A 43 5.85 -0.78 5.60
C ILE A 43 6.80 -1.93 5.24
N TYR A 44 6.42 -2.72 4.23
CA TYR A 44 7.18 -3.89 3.82
C TYR A 44 8.56 -3.53 3.28
N THR A 45 8.63 -2.54 2.39
CA THR A 45 9.90 -2.05 1.82
C THR A 45 10.77 -1.31 2.84
N SER A 46 10.19 -0.78 3.92
CA SER A 46 10.94 -0.25 5.05
C SER A 46 11.58 -1.35 5.90
N ILE A 47 10.90 -2.50 6.06
CA ILE A 47 11.41 -3.67 6.80
C ILE A 47 12.47 -4.39 5.97
N SER A 48 12.18 -4.71 4.70
CA SER A 48 13.16 -5.29 3.78
C SER A 48 13.83 -4.22 2.92
N ARG A 49 14.92 -3.67 3.47
CA ARG A 49 15.74 -2.65 2.79
C ARG A 49 16.49 -3.19 1.57
N ASN A 50 16.64 -4.52 1.45
CA ASN A 50 17.34 -5.17 0.34
C ASN A 50 16.64 -4.96 -1.00
N ILE A 51 15.30 -5.03 -1.02
CA ILE A 51 14.49 -4.77 -2.21
C ILE A 51 14.67 -3.31 -2.65
N ARG A 52 14.60 -2.39 -1.70
CA ARG A 52 14.71 -0.95 -1.94
C ARG A 52 16.08 -0.55 -2.50
N LEU A 53 17.16 -1.15 -1.99
CA LEU A 53 18.53 -0.84 -2.41
C LEU A 53 18.87 -1.41 -3.80
N ARG A 54 18.35 -2.60 -4.16
CA ARG A 54 18.66 -3.23 -5.46
C ARG A 54 17.83 -2.69 -6.60
N ALA A 55 16.54 -2.42 -6.38
CA ALA A 55 15.61 -2.11 -7.45
C ALA A 55 15.46 -0.61 -7.78
N LYS A 56 16.16 0.30 -7.06
CA LYS A 56 16.04 1.77 -7.24
C LYS A 56 14.59 2.23 -7.39
N LEU A 57 13.72 1.79 -6.48
CA LEU A 57 12.27 1.99 -6.54
C LEU A 57 11.83 3.44 -6.27
N THR A 58 12.73 4.42 -6.33
CA THR A 58 12.45 5.82 -5.99
C THR A 58 11.30 6.42 -6.80
N VAL A 59 11.19 6.07 -8.08
CA VAL A 59 10.08 6.52 -8.93
C VAL A 59 8.75 5.90 -8.49
N LEU A 60 8.77 4.61 -8.15
CA LEU A 60 7.59 3.91 -7.64
C LEU A 60 7.18 4.50 -6.28
N ASP A 61 8.13 4.71 -5.37
CA ASP A 61 7.91 5.34 -4.06
C ASP A 61 7.25 6.71 -4.22
N ILE A 62 7.80 7.58 -5.08
CA ILE A 62 7.22 8.91 -5.32
C ILE A 62 5.81 8.77 -5.90
N SER A 63 5.60 7.91 -6.90
CA SER A 63 4.29 7.74 -7.53
C SER A 63 3.23 7.25 -6.55
N LEU A 64 3.55 6.25 -5.72
CA LEU A 64 2.63 5.71 -4.72
C LEU A 64 2.35 6.73 -3.62
N LEU A 65 3.36 7.50 -3.20
CA LEU A 65 3.19 8.56 -2.21
C LEU A 65 2.30 9.68 -2.75
N THR A 66 2.46 10.06 -4.02
CA THR A 66 1.60 11.05 -4.68
C THR A 66 0.16 10.56 -4.74
N VAL A 67 -0.08 9.32 -5.20
CA VAL A 67 -1.43 8.73 -5.24
C VAL A 67 -2.05 8.68 -3.85
N PHE A 68 -1.30 8.23 -2.84
CA PHE A 68 -1.75 8.22 -1.46
C PHE A 68 -2.12 9.61 -0.95
N SER A 69 -1.28 10.60 -1.22
CA SER A 69 -1.54 11.99 -0.83
C SER A 69 -2.81 12.54 -1.48
N VAL A 70 -3.05 12.25 -2.76
CA VAL A 70 -4.29 12.65 -3.46
C VAL A 70 -5.52 12.01 -2.81
N ILE A 71 -5.46 10.72 -2.48
CA ILE A 71 -6.57 10.02 -1.81
C ILE A 71 -6.86 10.67 -0.45
N VAL A 72 -5.82 10.95 0.34
CA VAL A 72 -5.96 11.58 1.66
C VAL A 72 -6.57 12.98 1.54
N VAL A 73 -6.08 13.80 0.61
CA VAL A 73 -6.62 15.16 0.37
C VAL A 73 -8.08 15.09 -0.03
N TYR A 74 -8.43 14.22 -0.99
CA TYR A 74 -9.81 14.02 -1.42
C TYR A 74 -10.72 13.64 -0.24
N ARG A 75 -10.29 12.68 0.58
CA ARG A 75 -11.04 12.26 1.77
C ARG A 75 -11.23 13.37 2.79
N ILE A 76 -10.20 14.17 3.04
CA ILE A 76 -10.28 15.31 3.96
C ILE A 76 -11.31 16.33 3.44
N LEU A 77 -11.28 16.65 2.15
CA LEU A 77 -12.24 17.58 1.54
C LEU A 77 -13.68 17.09 1.61
N THR A 78 -13.92 15.80 1.35
CA THR A 78 -15.25 15.19 1.49
C THR A 78 -15.74 15.22 2.94
N ILE A 79 -14.86 14.93 3.92
CA ILE A 79 -15.22 14.98 5.35
C ILE A 79 -15.55 16.41 5.79
N LEU A 80 -14.87 17.41 5.24
CA LEU A 80 -15.10 18.82 5.50
C LEU A 80 -16.32 19.38 4.76
N GLU A 81 -17.00 18.58 3.92
CA GLU A 81 -18.12 19.00 3.06
C GLU A 81 -17.75 20.13 2.08
N TRP A 82 -16.46 20.25 1.73
CA TRP A 82 -16.00 21.23 0.73
C TRP A 82 -16.28 20.78 -0.71
N ILE A 83 -16.56 19.49 -0.90
CA ILE A 83 -16.92 18.80 -2.15
C ILE A 83 -17.94 17.73 -1.78
#